data_AF-A0A076LVY4-F1
#
_entry.id   AF-A0A076LVY4-F1
#
_cell.length_a   1.000
_cell.length_b   1.000
_cell.length_c   1.000
_cell.angle_alpha   90.00
_cell.angle_beta   90.00
_cell.angle_gamma   90.00
#
_symmetry.space_group_name_H-M   'P 1'
#
loop_
_entity.id
_entity.type
_entity.pdbx_description
1 polymer ?
#
loop_
_entity_poly.entity_id
_entity_poly.type
_entity_poly.pdbx_seq_one_letter_code
_entity_poly.pdbx_strand_id
1 'polypeptide(L)'
;MAKPQAYGITGGRNVRVDYVKDEGVLIYKSDRGLVIFIGCGHRGLIDIVRHCQSITGINHIHALFGGFHLRCASPRNLWEVRQFLHRQKPDKIMGCHCTGKWGGMWLPELVTPATGDVYVLG
;
A
#
# COMPACT_ATOMS: atom_id res chain seq x y z
N MET A 1 -6.78 14.55 1.97
CA MET A 1 -5.57 13.86 2.49
C MET A 1 -5.88 13.37 3.87
N ALA A 2 -5.56 12.11 4.20
CA ALA A 2 -5.68 11.61 5.56
C ALA A 2 -4.70 12.37 6.47
N LYS A 3 -5.11 12.67 7.70
CA LYS A 3 -4.23 13.32 8.69
C LYS A 3 -3.17 12.28 9.10
N PRO A 4 -1.85 12.60 9.06
CA PRO A 4 -0.82 11.62 9.36
C PRO A 4 -0.97 11.12 10.80
N GLN A 5 -0.96 9.79 10.98
CA GLN A 5 -1.08 9.14 12.28
C GLN A 5 0.29 9.08 12.96
N ALA A 6 0.31 9.34 14.26
CA ALA A 6 1.47 9.13 15.11
C ALA A 6 1.77 7.63 15.24
N TYR A 7 2.98 7.20 14.90
CA TYR A 7 3.44 5.81 15.08
C TYR A 7 4.31 5.62 16.31
N GLY A 8 4.93 6.69 16.80
CA GLY A 8 5.79 6.64 17.97
C GLY A 8 6.21 8.02 18.44
N ILE A 9 7.24 8.02 19.28
CA ILE A 9 7.87 9.24 19.77
C ILE A 9 9.37 9.20 19.47
N THR A 10 9.93 10.34 19.09
CA THR A 10 11.36 10.55 18.86
C THR A 10 11.92 11.55 19.86
N GLY A 11 13.16 11.33 20.29
CA GLY A 11 13.89 12.20 21.20
C GLY A 11 13.81 11.80 22.68
N GLY A 12 14.91 12.02 23.42
CA GLY A 12 15.01 11.67 24.85
C GLY A 12 14.43 12.75 25.79
N ARG A 13 14.85 14.02 25.66
CA ARG A 13 14.36 15.15 26.47
C ARG A 13 13.28 16.00 25.79
N ASN A 14 13.22 16.00 24.46
CA ASN A 14 12.19 16.67 23.66
C ASN A 14 11.45 15.64 22.83
N VAL A 15 10.38 15.10 23.41
CA VAL A 15 9.51 14.09 22.80
C VAL A 15 8.76 14.71 21.62
N ARG A 16 9.01 14.21 20.41
CA ARG A 16 8.30 14.61 19.19
C ARG A 16 7.56 13.42 18.62
N VAL A 17 6.37 13.65 18.10
CA VAL A 17 5.58 12.60 17.46
C VAL A 17 6.26 12.16 16.16
N ASP A 18 6.49 10.86 16.01
CA ASP A 18 6.91 10.26 14.75
C ASP A 18 5.70 9.98 13.87
N TYR A 19 5.71 10.55 12.68
CA TYR A 19 4.66 10.36 11.68
C TYR A 19 5.07 9.42 10.54
N VAL A 20 6.31 8.88 10.57
CA VAL A 20 6.90 8.04 9.50
C VAL A 20 6.61 8.63 8.12
N LYS A 21 7.05 9.88 7.92
CA LYS A 21 6.77 10.61 6.67
C LYS A 21 7.57 10.08 5.49
N ASP A 22 8.65 9.36 5.76
CA ASP A 22 9.73 9.03 4.82
C ASP A 22 9.58 7.62 4.23
N GLU A 23 8.35 7.14 4.04
CA GLU A 23 8.12 5.86 3.39
C GLU A 23 8.37 5.97 1.89
N GLY A 24 9.45 5.33 1.44
CA GLY A 24 9.77 5.18 0.02
C GLY A 24 9.03 4.01 -0.62
N VAL A 25 8.78 4.12 -1.92
CA VAL A 25 8.24 3.05 -2.76
C VAL A 25 9.07 2.92 -4.02
N LEU A 26 9.19 1.69 -4.53
CA LEU A 26 9.80 1.43 -5.84
C LEU A 26 8.70 1.36 -6.89
N ILE A 27 8.86 2.10 -7.98
CA ILE A 27 7.91 2.15 -9.09
C ILE A 27 8.61 1.65 -10.34
N TYR A 28 7.97 0.70 -11.03
CA TYR A 28 8.36 0.26 -12.36
C TYR A 28 7.27 0.66 -13.36
N LYS A 29 7.68 1.39 -14.40
CA LYS A 29 6.80 1.81 -15.50
C LYS A 29 6.84 0.74 -16.58
N SER A 30 5.78 -0.08 -16.67
CA SER A 30 5.61 -1.04 -17.75
C SER A 30 4.73 -0.47 -18.86
N ASP A 31 4.75 -1.14 -20.02
CA ASP A 31 3.79 -0.95 -21.10
C ASP A 31 2.34 -1.25 -20.68
N ARG A 32 2.15 -2.09 -19.66
CA ARG A 32 0.85 -2.42 -19.07
C ARG A 32 0.44 -1.53 -17.90
N GLY A 33 1.18 -0.45 -17.60
CA GLY A 33 0.88 0.45 -16.48
C GLY A 33 1.88 0.35 -15.33
N LEU A 34 1.50 0.88 -14.16
CA LEU A 34 2.39 0.96 -13.00
C LEU A 34 2.48 -0.36 -12.24
N VAL A 35 3.70 -0.79 -11.96
CA VAL A 35 4.00 -1.78 -10.93
C VAL A 35 4.59 -1.05 -9.72
N ILE A 36 3.93 -1.14 -8.56
CA ILE A 36 4.29 -0.40 -7.35
C ILE A 36 4.65 -1.38 -6.25
N PHE A 37 5.87 -1.29 -5.73
CA PHE A 37 6.36 -2.06 -4.60
C PHE A 37 6.37 -1.20 -3.34
N ILE A 38 5.61 -1.64 -2.35
CA ILE A 38 5.35 -0.96 -1.08
C ILE A 38 6.02 -1.74 0.04
N GLY A 39 6.72 -1.06 0.94
CA GLY A 39 7.29 -1.70 2.14
C GLY A 39 6.19 -2.22 3.08
N CYS A 40 5.71 -1.36 3.98
CA CYS A 40 4.65 -1.74 4.93
C CYS A 40 3.36 -0.91 4.77
N GLY A 41 3.40 0.23 4.06
CA GLY A 41 2.25 1.04 3.68
C GLY A 41 1.74 1.98 4.78
N HIS A 42 2.61 2.44 5.68
CA HIS A 42 2.28 3.33 6.80
C HIS A 42 1.64 4.65 6.38
N ARG A 43 2.03 5.21 5.23
CA ARG A 43 1.39 6.41 4.67
C ARG A 43 -0.03 6.17 4.12
N GLY A 44 -0.44 4.90 4.04
CA GLY A 44 -1.72 4.47 3.50
C GLY A 44 -1.65 4.17 2.01
N LEU A 45 -2.18 3.01 1.62
CA LEU A 45 -2.19 2.52 0.24
C LEU A 45 -2.75 3.54 -0.76
N ILE A 46 -3.85 4.20 -0.40
CA ILE A 46 -4.53 5.17 -1.26
C ILE A 46 -3.62 6.36 -1.60
N ASP A 47 -2.96 6.92 -0.59
CA ASP A 47 -2.11 8.09 -0.76
C ASP A 47 -0.83 7.75 -1.51
N ILE A 48 -0.26 6.56 -1.26
CA ILE A 48 0.87 6.02 -2.02
C ILE A 48 0.52 5.90 -3.50
N VAL A 49 -0.60 5.23 -3.82
CA VAL A 49 -1.02 5.02 -5.22
C VAL A 49 -1.25 6.36 -5.93
N ARG A 50 -1.99 7.29 -5.31
CA ARG A 50 -2.24 8.61 -5.88
C ARG A 50 -0.94 9.39 -6.13
N HIS A 51 0.01 9.29 -5.20
CA HIS A 51 1.31 9.93 -5.38
C HIS A 51 2.07 9.32 -6.58
N CYS A 52 2.12 7.99 -6.69
CA CYS A 52 2.74 7.30 -7.81
C CYS A 52 2.11 7.70 -9.15
N GLN A 53 0.77 7.76 -9.22
CA GLN A 53 0.06 8.21 -10.43
C GLN A 53 0.41 9.66 -10.76
N SER A 54 0.42 10.56 -9.76
CA SER A 54 0.73 11.97 -9.96
C SER A 54 2.14 12.22 -10.47
N ILE A 55 3.15 11.50 -9.97
CA ILE A 55 4.55 11.73 -10.36
C ILE A 55 4.93 11.03 -11.66
N THR A 56 4.20 9.98 -12.06
CA THR A 56 4.47 9.25 -13.30
C THR A 56 3.58 9.67 -14.47
N GLY A 57 2.43 10.28 -14.19
CA GLY A 57 1.38 10.58 -15.17
C GLY A 57 0.60 9.35 -15.64
N ILE A 58 0.86 8.17 -15.08
CA ILE A 58 0.21 6.91 -15.47
C ILE A 58 -0.87 6.57 -14.45
N ASN A 59 -2.12 6.46 -14.91
CA ASN A 59 -3.25 6.16 -14.03
C ASN A 59 -3.47 4.66 -13.84
N HIS A 60 -3.21 3.84 -14.87
CA HIS A 60 -3.44 2.40 -14.78
C HIS A 60 -2.40 1.72 -13.90
N ILE A 61 -2.87 0.83 -13.02
CA ILE A 61 -2.03 0.07 -12.09
C ILE A 61 -2.04 -1.37 -12.57
N HIS A 62 -0.89 -1.84 -13.04
CA HIS A 62 -0.74 -3.22 -13.43
C HIS A 62 -0.62 -4.12 -12.19
N ALA A 63 0.25 -3.77 -11.24
CA ALA A 63 0.43 -4.57 -10.03
C ALA A 63 0.78 -3.75 -8.80
N LEU A 64 0.20 -4.13 -7.66
CA LEU A 64 0.55 -3.63 -6.33
C LEU A 64 1.20 -4.75 -5.53
N PHE A 65 2.43 -4.54 -5.05
CA PHE A 65 3.15 -5.50 -4.22
C PHE A 65 3.46 -4.91 -2.85
N GLY A 66 3.32 -5.73 -1.81
CA GLY A 66 3.93 -5.44 -0.51
C GLY A 66 2.97 -5.40 0.68
N GLY A 67 3.41 -4.75 1.76
CA GLY A 67 2.58 -4.53 2.94
C GLY A 67 1.67 -3.33 2.77
N PHE A 68 0.36 -3.48 3.06
CA PHE A 68 -0.63 -2.40 2.95
C PHE A 68 -1.08 -1.84 4.31
N HIS A 69 -0.42 -2.23 5.40
CA HIS A 69 -0.72 -1.83 6.78
C HIS A 69 -2.19 -2.08 7.22
N LEU A 70 -2.78 -3.18 6.76
CA LEU A 70 -4.20 -3.49 6.99
C LEU A 70 -4.47 -4.44 8.16
N ARG A 71 -3.42 -4.99 8.80
CA ARG A 71 -3.56 -6.01 9.86
C ARG A 71 -4.46 -5.59 11.02
N CYS A 72 -4.38 -4.32 11.42
CA CYS A 72 -5.15 -3.75 12.53
C CYS A 72 -5.98 -2.54 12.09
N ALA A 73 -6.22 -2.39 10.78
CA ALA A 73 -7.01 -1.28 10.25
C ALA A 73 -8.47 -1.39 10.69
N SER A 74 -9.09 -0.25 10.98
CA SER A 74 -10.51 -0.18 11.32
C SER A 74 -11.38 -0.65 10.13
N PRO A 75 -12.59 -1.20 10.37
CA PRO A 75 -13.51 -1.58 9.29
C PRO A 75 -13.79 -0.44 8.30
N ARG A 76 -13.86 0.80 8.80
CA ARG A 76 -14.01 2.00 7.96
C ARG A 76 -12.83 2.17 6.98
N ASN A 77 -11.59 2.11 7.49
CA ASN A 77 -10.40 2.26 6.65
C ASN A 77 -10.30 1.13 5.61
N LEU A 78 -10.63 -0.10 6.01
CA LEU A 78 -10.65 -1.25 5.11
C LEU A 78 -11.69 -1.08 4.00
N TRP A 79 -12.88 -0.59 4.34
CA TRP A 79 -13.93 -0.30 3.37
C TRP A 79 -13.49 0.79 2.40
N GLU A 80 -12.87 1.88 2.89
CA GLU A 80 -12.31 2.94 2.05
C GLU A 80 -11.24 2.41 1.08
N VAL A 81 -10.33 1.56 1.56
CA VAL A 81 -9.29 0.91 0.73
C VAL A 81 -9.91 -0.03 -0.31
N ARG A 82 -10.88 -0.86 0.08
CA ARG A 82 -11.58 -1.76 -0.84
C ARG A 82 -12.30 -0.99 -1.95
N GLN A 83 -13.03 0.06 -1.58
CA GLN A 83 -13.74 0.92 -2.54
C GLN A 83 -12.78 1.64 -3.49
N PHE A 84 -11.63 2.08 -2.95
CA PHE A 84 -10.58 2.67 -3.77
C PHE A 84 -10.03 1.67 -4.79
N LEU A 85 -9.62 0.48 -4.35
CA LEU A 85 -9.10 -0.56 -5.23
C LEU A 85 -10.13 -1.01 -6.28
N HIS A 86 -11.40 -1.11 -5.90
CA HIS A 86 -12.49 -1.41 -6.83
C HIS A 86 -12.65 -0.35 -7.94
N ARG A 87 -12.42 0.93 -7.63
CA ARG A 87 -12.41 2.01 -8.63
C ARG A 87 -11.15 2.03 -9.48
N GLN A 88 -9.99 1.74 -8.88
CA GLN A 88 -8.71 1.73 -9.59
C GLN A 88 -8.55 0.51 -10.51
N LYS A 89 -9.22 -0.60 -10.20
CA LYS A 89 -9.17 -1.87 -10.94
C LYS A 89 -7.73 -2.30 -11.30
N PRO A 90 -6.83 -2.43 -10.31
CA PRO A 90 -5.49 -2.93 -10.59
C PRO A 90 -5.55 -4.36 -11.11
N ASP A 91 -4.70 -4.73 -12.08
CA ASP A 91 -4.74 -6.07 -12.68
C ASP A 91 -4.32 -7.15 -11.67
N LYS A 92 -3.41 -6.79 -10.75
CA LYS A 92 -2.91 -7.67 -9.68
C LYS A 92 -2.74 -6.93 -8.35
N ILE A 93 -3.19 -7.57 -7.28
CA ILE A 93 -2.99 -7.10 -5.91
C ILE A 93 -2.27 -8.20 -5.12
N MET A 94 -1.04 -7.93 -4.71
CA MET A 94 -0.14 -8.86 -4.03
C MET A 94 0.25 -8.31 -2.65
N GLY A 95 -0.55 -8.66 -1.63
CA GLY A 95 -0.37 -8.16 -0.28
C GLY A 95 0.34 -9.16 0.64
N CYS A 96 1.38 -8.72 1.33
CA CYS A 96 2.13 -9.54 2.28
C CYS A 96 2.38 -8.82 3.62
N HIS A 97 3.14 -9.46 4.51
CA HIS A 97 3.66 -8.87 5.76
C HIS A 97 2.60 -8.13 6.60
N CYS A 98 2.57 -6.78 6.53
CA CYS A 98 1.69 -5.89 7.30
C CYS A 98 0.22 -5.91 6.87
N THR A 99 -0.12 -6.52 5.73
CA THR A 99 -1.51 -6.66 5.29
C THR A 99 -2.29 -7.58 6.23
N GLY A 100 -1.66 -8.69 6.65
CA GLY A 100 -2.23 -9.64 7.61
C GLY A 100 -3.52 -10.33 7.15
N LYS A 101 -3.96 -11.33 7.93
CA LYS A 101 -5.20 -12.08 7.65
C LYS A 101 -6.44 -11.18 7.63
N TRP A 102 -6.47 -10.17 8.50
CA TRP A 102 -7.57 -9.19 8.56
C TRP A 102 -7.70 -8.40 7.26
N GLY A 103 -6.60 -7.85 6.73
CA GLY A 103 -6.61 -7.17 5.44
C GLY A 103 -6.99 -8.10 4.28
N GLY A 104 -6.45 -9.33 4.27
CA GLY A 104 -6.79 -10.34 3.27
C GLY A 104 -8.28 -10.68 3.22
N MET A 105 -8.95 -10.77 4.37
CA MET A 105 -10.40 -11.03 4.44
C MET A 105 -11.24 -9.95 3.74
N TRP A 106 -10.78 -8.70 3.76
CA TRP A 106 -11.47 -7.57 3.13
C TRP A 106 -11.13 -7.40 1.64
N LEU A 107 -10.05 -8.03 1.16
CA LEU A 107 -9.53 -7.95 -0.20
C LEU A 107 -9.48 -9.36 -0.82
N PRO A 108 -10.62 -9.92 -1.28
CA PRO A 108 -10.71 -11.33 -1.67
C PRO A 108 -9.88 -11.71 -2.90
N GLU A 109 -9.52 -10.74 -3.75
CA GLU A 109 -8.68 -10.95 -4.95
C GLU A 109 -7.17 -10.84 -4.64
N LEU A 110 -6.81 -10.70 -3.36
CA LEU A 110 -5.45 -10.51 -2.91
C LEU A 110 -4.66 -11.82 -2.96
N VAL A 111 -3.58 -11.81 -3.72
CA VAL A 111 -2.57 -12.87 -3.69
C VAL A 111 -1.59 -12.57 -2.55
N THR A 112 -1.18 -13.58 -1.79
CA THR A 112 -0.21 -13.41 -0.70
C THR A 112 1.16 -13.96 -1.12
N PRO A 113 2.10 -13.11 -1.57
CA PRO A 113 3.42 -13.58 -1.95
C PRO A 113 4.27 -13.99 -0.75
N ALA A 114 5.02 -15.08 -0.92
CA ALA A 114 6.00 -15.62 0.00
C ALA A 114 7.42 -15.44 -0.53
N THR A 115 8.39 -15.53 0.38
CA THR A 115 9.81 -15.48 0.01
C THR A 115 10.16 -16.69 -0.87
N GLY A 116 10.75 -16.41 -2.04
CA GLY A 116 11.10 -17.43 -3.03
C GLY A 116 10.06 -17.61 -4.13
N ASP A 117 8.88 -16.99 -4.01
CA ASP A 117 7.88 -17.01 -5.08
C ASP A 117 8.35 -16.22 -6.31
N VAL A 118 8.02 -16.76 -7.47
CA VAL A 118 8.25 -16.11 -8.77
C VAL A 118 6.90 -15.80 -9.41
N TYR A 119 6.67 -14.54 -9.76
CA TYR A 119 5.45 -14.09 -10.41
C TYR A 119 5.71 -13.64 -11.84
N VAL A 120 4.91 -14.16 -12.77
CA VAL A 120 4.84 -13.67 -14.15
C VAL A 120 3.58 -12.80 -14.25
N LEU A 121 3.77 -11.51 -14.51
CA LEU A 121 2.67 -10.54 -14.49
C LEU A 121 1.93 -10.41 -15.82
N GLY A 122 2.42 -11.13 -16.84
CA GLY A 122 1.90 -11.08 -18.20
C GLY A 122 2.51 -9.92 -18.94
#